data_AF-A0A6A3EVF1-F1
#
_entry.id   AF-A0A6A3EVF1-F1
#
_cell.length_a   1.000
_cell.length_b   1.000
_cell.length_c   1.000
_cell.angle_alpha   90.00
_cell.angle_beta   90.00
_cell.angle_gamma   90.00
#
_symmetry.space_group_name_H-M   'P 1'
#
loop_
_entity.id
_entity.type
_entity.pdbx_description
1 polymer ?
#
loop_
_entity_poly.entity_id
_entity_poly.type
_entity_poly.pdbx_seq_one_letter_code
_entity_poly.pdbx_strand_id
1 'polypeptide(L)'
;MSYGGNVEGYLLKIDGDDARIVYCILDEGVLQYFSRMGGELLGAVALSGSKVDVFLLPASDEIGQTPNQFRVDAQPRTPSVRRRGSPQPVETDKLVSITFAGSTREVTDQWAISILNWNRYSWEDGQMVCSSKNEFHNLQKLIDMRMKTDKTPDPVVPAGVSPAVLPL
;
A
#
# COMPACT_ATOMS: atom_id res chain seq x y z
N MET A 1 -23.45 -23.48 -4.87
CA MET A 1 -22.83 -22.39 -4.08
C MET A 1 -22.10 -21.54 -5.09
N SER A 2 -22.70 -20.41 -5.47
CA SER A 2 -22.05 -19.50 -6.41
C SER A 2 -21.06 -18.69 -5.58
N TYR A 3 -19.77 -19.01 -5.70
CA TYR A 3 -18.73 -18.15 -5.15
C TYR A 3 -18.81 -16.87 -5.96
N GLY A 4 -19.25 -15.76 -5.35
CA GLY A 4 -18.97 -14.46 -5.93
C GLY A 4 -17.45 -14.36 -6.11
N GLY A 5 -17.02 -13.87 -7.26
CA GLY A 5 -15.60 -13.66 -7.51
C GLY A 5 -15.03 -12.61 -6.56
N ASN A 6 -13.84 -12.89 -6.07
CA ASN A 6 -13.02 -11.97 -5.29
C ASN A 6 -11.77 -11.60 -6.10
N VAL A 7 -11.19 -10.42 -5.85
CA VAL A 7 -9.86 -10.09 -6.40
C VAL A 7 -8.82 -10.33 -5.33
N GLU A 8 -7.84 -11.19 -5.58
CA GLU A 8 -6.84 -11.56 -4.57
C GLU A 8 -5.40 -11.58 -5.12
N GLY A 9 -4.42 -11.36 -4.24
CA GLY A 9 -3.02 -11.32 -4.67
C GLY A 9 -2.07 -10.75 -3.62
N TYR A 10 -0.77 -10.88 -3.85
CA TYR A 10 0.25 -10.33 -2.96
C TYR A 10 0.56 -8.87 -3.29
N LEU A 11 0.71 -8.05 -2.25
CA LEU A 11 1.13 -6.66 -2.33
C LEU A 11 2.16 -6.35 -1.25
N LEU A 12 2.92 -5.28 -1.43
CA LEU A 12 3.74 -4.71 -0.36
C LEU A 12 2.93 -3.61 0.34
N LYS A 13 2.69 -3.73 1.65
CA LYS A 13 2.13 -2.65 2.48
C LYS A 13 3.27 -1.77 2.98
N ILE A 14 3.14 -0.46 2.81
CA ILE A 14 4.15 0.53 3.18
C ILE A 14 3.59 1.41 4.31
N ASP A 15 4.31 1.45 5.43
CA ASP A 15 3.97 2.23 6.62
C ASP A 15 5.19 3.05 7.05
N GLY A 16 5.33 4.25 6.48
CA GLY A 16 6.54 5.07 6.69
C GLY A 16 7.79 4.32 6.26
N ASP A 17 8.71 4.10 7.19
CA ASP A 17 9.99 3.41 6.94
C ASP A 17 9.86 1.88 6.96
N ASP A 18 8.68 1.32 7.26
CA ASP A 18 8.43 -0.12 7.23
C ASP A 18 7.73 -0.57 5.94
N ALA A 19 8.14 -1.72 5.45
CA ALA A 19 7.48 -2.37 4.31
C ALA A 19 7.35 -3.87 4.57
N ARG A 20 6.16 -4.42 4.33
CA ARG A 20 5.87 -5.85 4.55
C ARG A 20 5.03 -6.44 3.43
N ILE A 21 5.32 -7.67 3.06
CA ILE A 21 4.50 -8.41 2.09
C ILE A 21 3.20 -8.82 2.80
N VAL A 22 2.08 -8.55 2.16
CA VAL A 22 0.74 -8.95 2.62
C VAL A 22 -0.01 -9.65 1.49
N TYR A 23 -0.96 -10.48 1.86
CA TYR A 23 -1.90 -11.07 0.91
C TYR A 23 -3.23 -10.30 1.00
N CYS A 24 -3.64 -9.68 -0.10
CA CYS A 24 -4.84 -8.85 -0.15
C CYS A 24 -5.98 -9.59 -0.82
N ILE A 25 -7.19 -9.37 -0.33
CA ILE A 25 -8.44 -9.86 -0.91
C ILE A 25 -9.42 -8.68 -0.93
N LEU A 26 -9.90 -8.33 -2.12
CA LEU A 26 -11.03 -7.44 -2.32
C LEU A 26 -12.27 -8.31 -2.55
N ASP A 27 -13.19 -8.26 -1.60
CA ASP A 27 -14.41 -9.05 -1.62
C ASP A 27 -15.57 -8.25 -1.02
N GLU A 28 -16.76 -8.37 -1.63
CA GLU A 28 -18.01 -7.71 -1.22
C GLU A 28 -17.88 -6.23 -0.79
N GLY A 29 -16.99 -5.47 -1.44
CA GLY A 29 -16.76 -4.05 -1.12
C GLY A 29 -15.91 -3.80 0.13
N VAL A 30 -15.10 -4.77 0.53
CA VAL A 30 -14.10 -4.68 1.59
C VAL A 30 -12.75 -5.12 1.05
N LEU A 31 -11.71 -4.28 1.24
CA LEU A 31 -10.33 -4.66 0.97
C LEU A 31 -9.70 -5.17 2.27
N GLN A 32 -9.47 -6.47 2.36
CA GLN A 32 -8.83 -7.15 3.49
C GLN A 32 -7.37 -7.46 3.16
N TYR A 33 -6.51 -7.46 4.17
CA TYR A 33 -5.13 -7.88 4.00
C TYR A 33 -4.65 -8.75 5.17
N PHE A 34 -3.92 -9.79 4.82
CA PHE A 34 -3.50 -10.89 5.69
C PHE A 34 -1.97 -11.00 5.69
N SER A 35 -1.42 -11.66 6.71
CA SER A 35 0.03 -11.88 6.82
C SER A 35 0.60 -12.73 5.68
N ARG A 36 -0.21 -13.63 5.13
CA ARG A 36 0.06 -14.46 3.94
C ARG A 36 -1.25 -15.08 3.45
N MET A 37 -1.21 -15.80 2.33
CA MET A 37 -2.35 -16.62 1.90
C MET A 37 -2.70 -17.66 2.99
N GLY A 38 -3.96 -17.65 3.45
CA GLY A 38 -4.41 -18.47 4.60
C GLY A 38 -3.82 -18.06 5.95
N GLY A 39 -3.24 -16.86 6.05
CA GLY A 39 -2.67 -16.29 7.27
C GLY A 39 -3.69 -15.54 8.13
N GLU A 40 -3.17 -14.80 9.11
CA GLU A 40 -3.97 -13.99 10.03
C GLU A 40 -4.39 -12.66 9.37
N LEU A 41 -5.61 -12.20 9.68
CA LEU A 41 -6.10 -10.90 9.23
C LEU A 41 -5.33 -9.78 9.94
N LEU A 42 -4.68 -8.92 9.16
CA LEU A 42 -3.94 -7.77 9.68
C LEU A 42 -4.80 -6.50 9.71
N GLY A 43 -5.77 -6.39 8.80
CA GLY A 43 -6.73 -5.30 8.77
C GLY A 43 -7.64 -5.32 7.56
N ALA A 44 -8.57 -4.37 7.53
CA ALA A 44 -9.56 -4.25 6.47
C ALA A 44 -9.94 -2.78 6.24
N VAL A 45 -10.33 -2.46 5.01
CA VAL A 45 -10.84 -1.16 4.59
C VAL A 45 -12.21 -1.34 3.97
N ALA A 46 -13.23 -0.74 4.58
CA ALA A 46 -14.58 -0.72 4.05
C ALA A 46 -14.67 0.27 2.87
N LEU A 47 -14.90 -0.25 1.67
CA LEU A 47 -15.10 0.55 0.46
C LEU A 47 -16.59 0.87 0.28
N SER A 48 -17.46 -0.08 0.66
CA SER A 48 -18.91 0.13 0.69
C SER A 48 -19.31 1.18 1.71
N GLY A 49 -20.19 2.10 1.30
CA GLY A 49 -20.58 3.24 2.12
C GLY A 49 -19.50 4.33 2.26
N SER A 50 -18.34 4.17 1.63
CA SER A 50 -17.24 5.15 1.68
C SER A 50 -17.10 5.91 0.35
N LYS A 51 -16.59 7.14 0.40
CA LYS A 51 -15.92 7.76 -0.74
C LYS A 51 -14.53 7.13 -0.83
N VAL A 52 -14.24 6.48 -1.96
CA VAL A 52 -12.95 5.82 -2.21
C VAL A 52 -12.22 6.59 -3.29
N ASP A 53 -11.01 7.03 -2.97
CA ASP A 53 -10.07 7.62 -3.91
C ASP A 53 -8.82 6.75 -3.96
N VAL A 54 -8.26 6.53 -5.16
CA VAL A 54 -7.02 5.78 -5.35
C VAL A 54 -6.04 6.65 -6.13
N PHE A 55 -4.83 6.78 -5.60
CA PHE A 55 -3.78 7.63 -6.16
C PHE A 55 -2.59 6.75 -6.57
N LEU A 56 -2.23 6.75 -7.85
CA LEU A 56 -0.96 6.19 -8.29
C LEU A 56 0.15 7.16 -7.84
N LEU A 57 1.06 6.68 -7.02
CA LEU A 57 2.16 7.49 -6.53
C LEU A 57 3.32 7.41 -7.54
N PRO A 58 3.96 8.54 -7.86
CA PRO A 58 5.10 8.54 -8.76
C PRO A 58 6.20 7.65 -8.17
N ALA A 59 6.91 6.93 -9.03
CA ALA A 59 8.20 6.38 -8.63
C ALA A 59 9.12 7.55 -8.34
N SER A 60 9.46 7.75 -7.07
CA SER A 60 10.50 8.71 -6.70
C SER A 60 11.85 8.10 -7.02
N ASP A 61 12.72 8.85 -7.70
CA ASP A 61 14.13 8.47 -7.90
C ASP A 61 14.95 8.61 -6.59
N GLU A 62 14.30 9.00 -5.50
CA GLU A 62 14.90 9.04 -4.18
C GLU A 62 15.28 7.63 -3.69
N ILE A 63 16.52 7.54 -3.24
CA ILE A 63 17.13 6.33 -2.69
C ILE A 63 16.27 5.81 -1.54
N GLY A 64 15.81 4.55 -1.63
CA GLY A 64 15.01 3.89 -0.60
C GLY A 64 13.49 3.93 -0.80
N GLN A 65 12.98 4.62 -1.84
CA GLN A 65 11.56 4.55 -2.18
C GLN A 65 11.20 3.28 -2.94
N THR A 66 10.03 2.70 -2.61
CA THR A 66 9.53 1.51 -3.33
C THR A 66 8.89 1.95 -4.65
N PRO A 67 9.18 1.31 -5.79
CA PRO A 67 8.48 1.60 -7.03
C PRO A 67 7.04 1.08 -7.01
N ASN A 68 6.23 1.45 -8.02
CA ASN A 68 4.88 0.91 -8.24
C ASN A 68 3.93 1.11 -7.05
N GLN A 69 4.00 2.27 -6.40
CA GLN A 69 3.17 2.57 -5.24
C GLN A 69 1.80 3.12 -5.66
N PHE A 70 0.79 2.81 -4.85
CA PHE A 70 -0.52 3.44 -4.91
C PHE A 70 -1.08 3.61 -3.50
N ARG A 71 -1.87 4.66 -3.31
CA ARG A 71 -2.54 4.97 -2.04
C ARG A 71 -4.04 4.79 -2.19
N VAL A 72 -4.66 4.14 -1.20
CA VAL A 72 -6.11 3.97 -1.09
C VAL A 72 -6.59 4.82 0.06
N ASP A 73 -7.45 5.77 -0.26
CA ASP A 73 -8.08 6.69 0.68
C ASP A 73 -9.58 6.33 0.75
N ALA A 74 -10.06 5.93 1.92
CA ALA A 74 -11.46 5.60 2.17
C ALA A 74 -12.02 6.50 3.29
N GLN A 75 -13.01 7.31 2.95
CA GLN A 75 -13.72 8.16 3.90
C GLN A 75 -15.18 7.69 4.02
N PRO A 76 -15.63 7.26 5.21
CA PRO A 76 -17.03 6.90 5.42
C PRO A 76 -17.95 8.04 5.00
N ARG A 77 -18.98 7.77 4.19
CA ARG A 77 -20.01 8.76 3.92
C ARG A 77 -20.95 8.77 5.11
N THR A 78 -20.70 9.60 6.12
CA THR A 78 -21.70 9.80 7.18
C THR A 78 -23.00 10.27 6.53
N PRO A 79 -24.15 9.61 6.76
CA PRO A 79 -25.42 10.23 6.41
C PRO A 79 -25.52 11.51 7.24
N SER A 80 -25.74 12.64 6.58
CA SER A 80 -25.93 13.94 7.22
C SER A 80 -27.28 13.95 7.95
N VAL A 81 -27.40 13.16 9.01
CA VAL A 81 -28.57 13.25 9.89
C VAL A 81 -28.36 14.52 10.71
N ARG A 82 -28.91 15.63 10.21
CA ARG A 82 -29.31 16.76 11.05
C ARG A 82 -30.37 16.24 12.03
N ARG A 83 -29.97 15.52 13.08
CA ARG A 83 -30.81 15.36 14.26
C ARG A 83 -30.82 16.72 14.94
N ARG A 84 -31.97 17.39 14.88
CA ARG A 84 -32.27 18.55 15.73
C ARG A 84 -31.94 18.15 17.17
N GLY A 85 -31.05 18.89 17.83
CA GLY A 85 -31.14 19.07 19.28
C GLY A 85 -29.98 18.64 20.16
N SER A 86 -28.84 18.16 19.66
CA SER A 86 -27.70 17.90 20.56
C SER A 86 -26.35 17.94 19.82
N PRO A 87 -25.39 18.80 20.24
CA PRO A 87 -24.02 18.72 19.75
C PRO A 87 -23.37 17.49 20.39
N GLN A 88 -23.45 16.34 19.72
CA GLN A 88 -22.50 15.26 20.04
C GLN A 88 -21.14 15.64 19.45
N PRO A 89 -20.03 15.42 20.17
CA PRO A 89 -18.70 15.56 19.60
C PRO A 89 -18.60 14.56 18.45
N VAL A 90 -18.46 15.08 17.23
CA VAL A 90 -18.23 14.31 16.00
C VAL A 90 -16.79 13.82 16.04
N GLU A 91 -16.50 12.92 16.96
CA GLU A 91 -15.25 12.18 16.90
C GLU A 91 -15.40 11.14 15.78
N THR A 92 -14.54 11.30 14.78
CA THR A 92 -14.03 10.21 13.94
C THR A 92 -14.68 10.01 12.57
N ASP A 93 -14.85 11.09 11.79
CA ASP A 93 -14.83 11.00 10.32
C ASP A 93 -13.39 10.79 9.82
N LYS A 94 -12.70 9.77 10.36
CA LYS A 94 -11.28 9.54 10.08
C LYS A 94 -11.14 8.87 8.72
N LEU A 95 -10.61 9.64 7.78
CA LEU A 95 -10.03 9.15 6.55
C LEU A 95 -9.08 7.98 6.85
N VAL A 96 -9.35 6.82 6.27
CA VAL A 96 -8.43 5.67 6.28
C VAL A 96 -7.56 5.77 5.03
N SER A 97 -6.26 5.91 5.22
CA SER A 97 -5.28 5.99 4.13
C SER A 97 -4.28 4.85 4.26
N ILE A 98 -4.15 4.04 3.23
CA ILE A 98 -3.19 2.92 3.19
C ILE A 98 -2.41 2.96 1.89
N THR A 99 -1.09 2.81 1.98
CA THR A 99 -0.20 2.74 0.82
C THR A 99 0.20 1.29 0.57
N PHE A 100 0.08 0.88 -0.68
CA PHE A 100 0.51 -0.42 -1.19
C PHE A 100 1.45 -0.25 -2.38
N ALA A 101 2.19 -1.30 -2.71
CA ALA A 101 2.92 -1.40 -3.97
C ALA A 101 2.77 -2.78 -4.61
N GLY A 102 2.59 -2.79 -5.93
CA GLY A 102 2.64 -4.01 -6.73
C GLY A 102 4.08 -4.42 -7.07
N SER A 103 4.30 -5.68 -7.43
CA SER A 103 5.63 -6.12 -7.87
C SER A 103 6.03 -5.48 -9.21
N THR A 104 5.03 -5.16 -10.04
CA THR A 104 5.17 -4.42 -11.29
C THR A 104 4.13 -3.31 -11.37
N ARG A 105 4.29 -2.42 -12.36
CA ARG A 105 3.33 -1.36 -12.64
C ARG A 105 1.98 -1.93 -13.06
N GLU A 106 1.97 -3.00 -13.85
CA GLU A 106 0.74 -3.64 -14.33
C GLU A 106 -0.10 -4.20 -13.17
N VAL A 107 0.55 -4.82 -12.18
CA VAL A 107 -0.12 -5.30 -10.96
C VAL A 107 -0.73 -4.14 -10.18
N THR A 108 0.00 -3.04 -10.07
CA THR A 108 -0.46 -1.82 -9.39
C THR A 108 -1.67 -1.21 -10.09
N ASP A 109 -1.61 -1.08 -11.41
CA ASP A 109 -2.71 -0.54 -12.21
C ASP A 109 -3.95 -1.45 -12.12
N GLN A 110 -3.78 -2.77 -12.16
CA GLN A 110 -4.87 -3.73 -11.98
C GLN A 110 -5.53 -3.61 -10.61
N TRP A 111 -4.75 -3.52 -9.52
CA TRP A 111 -5.30 -3.30 -8.18
C TRP A 111 -6.03 -1.97 -8.06
N ALA A 112 -5.47 -0.87 -8.59
CA ALA A 112 -6.11 0.44 -8.55
C ALA A 112 -7.46 0.43 -9.29
N ILE A 113 -7.52 -0.19 -10.48
CA ILE A 113 -8.75 -0.33 -11.26
C ILE A 113 -9.77 -1.20 -10.52
N SER A 114 -9.36 -2.34 -9.97
CA SER A 114 -10.25 -3.24 -9.23
C SER A 114 -10.86 -2.57 -8.00
N ILE A 115 -10.04 -1.82 -7.24
CA ILE A 115 -10.51 -1.08 -6.07
C ILE A 115 -11.46 0.04 -6.49
N LEU A 116 -11.15 0.83 -7.52
CA LEU A 116 -12.03 1.93 -7.94
C LEU A 116 -13.39 1.45 -8.48
N ASN A 117 -13.41 0.26 -9.08
CA ASN A 117 -14.60 -0.30 -9.70
C ASN A 117 -15.23 -1.43 -8.88
N TRP A 118 -14.93 -1.50 -7.57
CA TRP A 118 -15.41 -2.57 -6.70
C TRP A 118 -16.93 -2.74 -6.71
N ASN A 119 -17.67 -1.65 -6.94
CA ASN A 119 -19.13 -1.62 -6.96
C ASN A 119 -19.74 -1.82 -8.36
N ARG A 120 -18.91 -1.87 -9.41
CA ARG A 120 -19.34 -2.03 -10.81
C ARG A 120 -19.11 -3.43 -11.32
N TYR A 121 -18.10 -4.12 -10.80
CA TYR A 121 -17.82 -5.50 -11.15
C TYR A 121 -18.52 -6.42 -10.15
N SER A 122 -19.54 -7.12 -10.62
CA SER A 122 -19.90 -8.41 -10.03
C SER A 122 -18.90 -9.41 -10.61
N TRP A 123 -17.81 -9.70 -9.91
CA TRP A 123 -16.90 -10.73 -10.38
C TRP A 123 -17.66 -12.06 -10.29
N GLU A 124 -17.82 -12.75 -11.43
CA GLU A 124 -18.51 -14.05 -11.47
C GLU A 124 -17.57 -15.18 -11.03
N ASP A 125 -16.25 -14.98 -11.20
CA ASP A 125 -15.17 -15.88 -10.79
C ASP A 125 -14.07 -15.10 -10.05
N GLY A 126 -13.39 -15.75 -9.11
CA GLY A 126 -12.25 -15.16 -8.40
C GLY A 126 -11.09 -14.84 -9.34
N GLN A 127 -10.57 -13.62 -9.27
CA GLN A 127 -9.45 -13.14 -10.07
C GLN A 127 -8.19 -13.00 -9.22
N MET A 128 -7.15 -13.74 -9.58
CA MET A 128 -5.82 -13.55 -9.02
C MET A 128 -5.09 -12.41 -9.75
N VAL A 129 -4.63 -11.40 -9.03
CA VAL A 129 -3.81 -10.30 -9.55
C VAL A 129 -2.35 -10.59 -9.22
N CYS A 130 -1.60 -11.01 -10.24
CA CYS A 130 -0.18 -11.27 -10.18
C CYS A 130 0.47 -11.06 -11.56
N SER A 131 1.72 -10.62 -11.59
CA SER A 131 2.50 -10.51 -12.84
C SER A 131 3.27 -11.79 -13.12
N SER A 132 3.55 -12.59 -12.09
CA SER A 132 4.31 -13.83 -12.23
C SER A 132 3.88 -14.92 -11.23
N LYS A 133 4.25 -16.18 -11.52
CA LYS A 133 4.05 -17.33 -10.61
C LYS A 133 4.74 -17.16 -9.24
N ASN A 134 5.77 -16.31 -9.17
CA ASN A 134 6.57 -16.07 -7.96
C ASN A 134 6.44 -14.62 -7.47
N GLU A 135 5.23 -14.08 -7.50
CA GLU A 135 4.92 -12.69 -7.10
C GLU A 135 5.53 -12.32 -5.74
N PHE A 136 5.40 -13.20 -4.75
CA PHE A 136 5.98 -13.04 -3.42
C PHE A 136 7.50 -12.83 -3.46
N HIS A 137 8.21 -13.59 -4.30
CA HIS A 137 9.66 -13.48 -4.41
C HIS A 137 10.08 -12.16 -5.08
N ASN A 138 9.30 -11.64 -6.02
CA ASN A 138 9.56 -10.34 -6.63
C ASN A 138 9.38 -9.21 -5.63
N LEU A 139 8.33 -9.26 -4.79
CA LEU A 139 8.12 -8.31 -3.70
C LEU A 139 9.25 -8.39 -2.65
N GLN A 140 9.75 -9.59 -2.36
CA GLN A 140 10.89 -9.76 -1.44
C GLN A 140 12.15 -9.04 -1.96
N LYS A 141 12.43 -9.11 -3.27
CA LYS A 141 13.54 -8.37 -3.88
C LYS A 141 13.41 -6.87 -3.71
N LEU A 142 12.17 -6.33 -3.80
CA LEU A 142 11.92 -4.90 -3.58
C LEU A 142 12.22 -4.48 -2.14
N ILE A 143 11.86 -5.31 -1.15
CA ILE A 143 12.23 -5.06 0.25
C ILE A 143 13.75 -5.08 0.42
N ASP A 144 14.43 -6.08 -0.14
CA ASP A 144 15.88 -6.20 -0.01
C ASP A 144 16.63 -5.02 -0.65
N MET A 145 16.12 -4.51 -1.77
CA MET A 145 16.67 -3.31 -2.42
C MET A 145 16.54 -2.08 -1.53
N ARG A 146 15.39 -1.91 -0.86
CA ARG A 146 15.13 -0.82 0.08
C ARG A 146 16.03 -0.87 1.31
N MET A 147 16.30 -2.05 1.85
CA MET A 147 17.14 -2.22 3.05
C MET A 147 18.64 -2.08 2.76
N LYS A 148 19.08 -2.38 1.53
CA LYS A 148 20.50 -2.24 1.14
C LYS A 148 20.94 -0.78 1.00
N THR A 149 20.01 0.14 0.78
CA THR A 149 20.29 1.56 0.59
C THR A 149 20.53 2.35 1.88
N ASP A 150 20.22 1.79 3.06
CA ASP A 150 20.48 2.43 4.36
C ASP A 150 21.94 2.35 4.82
N LYS A 151 22.80 1.65 4.08
CA LYS A 151 24.24 1.64 4.35
C LYS A 151 24.90 2.83 3.66
N THR A 152 24.90 3.98 4.32
CA THR A 152 25.80 5.09 3.97
C THR A 152 27.24 4.54 3.94
N PRO A 153 28.00 4.68 2.84
CA PRO A 153 29.44 4.44 2.90
C PRO A 153 30.02 5.53 3.81
N ASP A 154 30.74 5.12 4.85
CA ASP A 154 31.52 6.03 5.70
C ASP A 154 32.27 7.04 4.81
N PRO A 155 32.33 8.33 5.17
CA PRO A 155 33.12 9.28 4.41
C PRO A 155 34.56 8.80 4.40
N VAL A 156 35.00 8.29 3.24
CA VAL A 156 36.39 7.92 2.99
C VAL A 156 37.18 9.21 3.06
N VAL A 157 37.73 9.51 4.24
CA VAL A 157 38.75 10.53 4.41
C VAL A 157 39.94 10.08 3.58
N PRO A 158 40.38 10.85 2.56
CA PRO A 158 41.58 10.50 1.82
C PRO A 158 42.77 10.50 2.79
N ALA A 159 43.42 9.36 2.96
CA ALA A 159 44.67 9.26 3.68
C ALA A 159 45.74 10.05 2.90
N GLY A 160 45.96 11.31 3.27
CA GLY A 160 46.97 12.15 2.60
C GLY A 160 46.97 13.65 2.90
N VAL A 161 46.00 14.22 3.63
CA VAL A 161 46.07 15.64 4.00
C VAL A 161 46.83 15.83 5.31
N SER A 162 48.10 16.21 5.15
CA SER A 162 48.95 16.72 6.23
C SER A 162 48.32 17.99 6.85
N PRO A 163 48.33 18.17 8.18
CA PRO A 163 47.80 19.38 8.79
C PRO A 163 48.65 20.58 8.35
N ALA A 164 48.05 21.52 7.61
CA ALA A 164 48.70 22.78 7.29
C ALA A 164 48.96 23.56 8.59
N VAL A 165 50.23 23.78 8.87
CA VAL A 165 50.75 24.60 9.96
C VAL A 165 50.35 26.06 9.70
N LEU A 166 49.64 26.67 10.65
CA LEU A 166 49.40 28.12 10.68
C LEU A 166 50.69 28.83 11.13
N PRO A 167 51.21 29.82 10.39
CA PRO A 167 52.26 30.69 10.90
C PRO A 167 51.65 31.78 11.81
N LEU A 168 52.42 32.11 12.86
CA LEU A 168 52.17 33.13 13.88
C LEU A 168 52.10 34.55 13.30
#